data_AF-A0AAD5QK55-F1
#
_entry.id   AF-A0AAD5QK55-F1
#
_cell.length_a   1.000
_cell.length_b   1.000
_cell.length_c   1.000
_cell.angle_alpha   90.00
_cell.angle_beta   90.00
_cell.angle_gamma   90.00
#
_symmetry.space_group_name_H-M   'P 1'
#
loop_
_entity.id
_entity.type
_entity.pdbx_description
1 polymer ?
#
loop_
_entity_poly.entity_id
_entity_poly.type
_entity_poly.pdbx_seq_one_letter_code
_entity_poly.pdbx_strand_id
1 'polypeptide(L)'
;MVIPPRPQTSMKPDGSGARLVIREIVATNFKSYFGTQIIGPFHKNFTAIIGPNGSGKSNVIDSLLFVFGYKASKIRSKKISVLIHSSRGHDDINSCSVEVFFEQIVDKDDCFEVIEGSEFSVSRTAYKNNSSVYAWNGKTMSIKEIAGRLRELGIDLIHNRFPHLTG
;
A
#
# COMPACT_ATOMS: atom_id res chain seq x y z
N MET A 1 -25.89 -19.92 -8.47
CA MET A 1 -24.63 -19.28 -8.07
C MET A 1 -24.90 -18.61 -6.72
N VAL A 2 -24.36 -19.11 -5.62
CA VAL A 2 -24.63 -18.55 -4.28
C VAL A 2 -23.70 -17.37 -4.08
N ILE A 3 -24.26 -16.17 -3.92
CA ILE A 3 -23.49 -14.98 -3.57
C ILE A 3 -23.08 -15.17 -2.10
N PRO A 4 -21.77 -15.15 -1.76
CA PRO A 4 -21.36 -15.26 -0.38
C PRO A 4 -21.97 -14.10 0.43
N PRO A 5 -22.37 -14.35 1.69
CA PRO A 5 -22.88 -13.28 2.55
C PRO A 5 -21.85 -12.15 2.63
N ARG A 6 -22.33 -10.90 2.71
CA ARG A 6 -21.46 -9.74 2.89
C ARG A 6 -20.53 -10.03 4.08
N PRO A 7 -19.20 -9.87 3.95
CA PRO A 7 -18.31 -9.99 5.09
C PRO A 7 -18.83 -9.09 6.21
N GLN A 8 -19.04 -9.64 7.39
CA GLN A 8 -19.45 -8.83 8.53
C GLN A 8 -18.36 -7.79 8.79
N THR A 9 -18.76 -6.52 8.85
CA THR A 9 -17.87 -5.42 9.19
C THR A 9 -17.31 -5.71 10.58
N SER A 10 -16.00 -5.92 10.68
CA SER A 10 -15.35 -6.04 11.98
C SER A 10 -15.49 -4.68 12.68
N MET A 11 -16.47 -4.56 13.59
CA MET A 11 -16.66 -3.37 14.39
C MET A 11 -15.34 -3.02 15.08
N LYS A 12 -14.85 -1.79 14.86
CA LYS A 12 -13.75 -1.25 15.64
C LYS A 12 -14.20 -1.04 17.11
N PRO A 13 -13.27 -1.00 18.07
CA PRO A 13 -13.60 -0.83 19.49
C PRO A 13 -14.26 0.51 19.84
N ASP A 14 -14.17 1.50 18.96
CA ASP A 14 -14.67 2.87 19.15
C ASP A 14 -16.17 3.03 18.88
N GLY A 15 -16.85 2.00 18.38
CA GLY A 15 -18.28 2.03 18.08
C GLY A 15 -18.67 2.94 16.90
N SER A 16 -17.70 3.53 16.19
CA SER A 16 -17.97 4.49 15.11
C SER A 16 -18.46 3.82 13.82
N GLY A 17 -18.21 2.52 13.67
CA GLY A 17 -18.45 1.80 12.41
C GLY A 17 -17.48 2.20 11.28
N ALA A 18 -16.54 3.11 11.53
CA ALA A 18 -15.60 3.59 10.54
C ALA A 18 -14.51 2.57 10.25
N ARG A 19 -14.27 2.28 8.98
CA ARG A 19 -13.16 1.43 8.54
C ARG A 19 -12.23 2.16 7.59
N LEU A 20 -10.96 1.81 7.69
CA LEU A 20 -9.91 2.37 6.84
C LEU A 20 -9.89 1.63 5.50
N VAL A 21 -9.83 2.36 4.41
CA VAL A 21 -9.68 1.83 3.05
C VAL A 21 -8.49 2.47 2.35
N ILE A 22 -7.93 1.76 1.37
CA ILE A 22 -6.95 2.31 0.44
C ILE A 22 -7.71 2.94 -0.71
N ARG A 23 -7.45 4.20 -1.02
CA ARG A 23 -8.05 4.92 -2.16
C ARG A 23 -7.28 4.63 -3.44
N GLU A 24 -5.97 4.81 -3.40
CA GLU A 24 -5.07 4.57 -4.53
C GLU A 24 -3.63 4.34 -4.06
N ILE A 25 -2.81 3.82 -4.97
CA ILE A 25 -1.35 3.70 -4.81
C ILE A 25 -0.70 4.47 -5.94
N VAL A 26 0.26 5.33 -5.61
CA VAL A 26 1.11 6.01 -6.59
C VAL A 26 2.51 5.41 -6.48
N ALA A 27 3.00 4.80 -7.56
CA ALA A 27 4.30 4.16 -7.61
C ALA A 27 5.17 4.83 -8.67
N THR A 28 6.36 5.30 -8.29
CA THR A 28 7.29 5.97 -9.18
C THR A 28 8.56 5.15 -9.32
N ASN A 29 8.90 4.76 -10.56
CA ASN A 29 10.10 3.99 -10.89
C ASN A 29 10.27 2.71 -10.06
N PHE A 30 9.18 2.01 -9.75
CA PHE A 30 9.18 0.85 -8.84
C PHE A 30 9.09 -0.48 -9.61
N LYS A 31 10.11 -1.34 -9.51
CA LYS A 31 10.22 -2.63 -10.21
C LYS A 31 9.98 -2.47 -11.71
N SER A 32 8.93 -3.06 -12.27
CA SER A 32 8.63 -2.93 -13.71
C SER A 32 7.80 -1.68 -14.04
N TYR A 33 7.43 -0.87 -13.04
CA TYR A 33 6.77 0.42 -13.26
C TYR A 33 7.81 1.50 -13.54
N PHE A 34 7.86 1.97 -14.77
CA PHE A 34 8.67 3.11 -15.18
C PHE A 34 7.84 4.41 -15.09
N GLY A 35 8.46 5.50 -14.64
CA GLY A 35 7.73 6.74 -14.41
C GLY A 35 6.72 6.62 -13.26
N THR A 36 5.75 7.53 -13.24
CA THR A 36 4.69 7.54 -12.22
C THR A 36 3.49 6.74 -12.69
N GLN A 37 3.16 5.69 -11.96
CA GLN A 37 1.96 4.88 -12.15
C GLN A 37 0.97 5.13 -11.03
N ILE A 38 -0.27 5.48 -11.38
CA ILE A 38 -1.40 5.59 -10.45
C ILE A 38 -2.20 4.29 -10.56
N ILE A 39 -2.37 3.60 -9.44
CA ILE A 39 -3.06 2.31 -9.33
C ILE A 39 -4.30 2.54 -8.47
N GLY A 40 -5.47 2.44 -9.10
CA GLY A 40 -6.74 2.73 -8.48
C GLY A 40 -7.67 3.50 -9.44
N PRO A 41 -8.77 4.07 -8.92
CA PRO A 41 -9.20 3.98 -7.53
C PRO A 41 -9.54 2.54 -7.12
N PHE A 42 -9.20 2.15 -5.90
CA PHE A 42 -9.61 0.86 -5.35
C PHE A 42 -11.07 0.92 -4.92
N HIS A 43 -11.80 -0.15 -5.19
CA HIS A 43 -13.17 -0.28 -4.70
C HIS A 43 -13.16 -0.62 -3.21
N LYS A 44 -14.02 0.05 -2.42
CA LYS A 44 -14.07 -0.05 -0.97
C LYS A 44 -14.21 -1.46 -0.39
N ASN A 45 -14.77 -2.39 -1.14
CA ASN A 45 -15.04 -3.75 -0.65
C ASN A 45 -14.05 -4.77 -1.21
N PHE A 46 -13.82 -4.73 -2.52
CA PHE A 46 -13.04 -5.73 -3.22
C PHE A 46 -12.56 -5.17 -4.54
N THR A 47 -11.27 -5.33 -4.82
CA THR A 47 -10.65 -5.00 -6.09
C THR A 47 -9.88 -6.22 -6.59
N ALA A 48 -10.14 -6.65 -7.82
CA ALA A 48 -9.35 -7.69 -8.47
C ALA A 48 -8.26 -7.06 -9.35
N ILE A 49 -7.05 -7.61 -9.29
CA ILE A 49 -5.92 -7.19 -10.12
C ILE A 49 -5.69 -8.27 -11.19
N ILE A 50 -6.02 -7.95 -12.44
CA ILE A 50 -5.97 -8.88 -13.57
C ILE A 50 -5.13 -8.31 -14.72
N GLY A 51 -4.66 -9.19 -15.61
CA GLY A 51 -3.82 -8.80 -16.76
C GLY A 51 -2.82 -9.87 -17.19
N PRO A 52 -2.15 -9.70 -18.34
CA PRO A 52 -1.22 -10.69 -18.91
C PRO A 52 0.00 -10.99 -18.03
N ASN A 53 0.67 -12.12 -18.27
CA ASN A 53 1.94 -12.42 -17.60
C ASN A 53 2.98 -11.33 -17.91
N GLY A 54 3.73 -10.91 -16.89
CA GLY A 54 4.69 -9.81 -17.01
C GLY A 54 4.11 -8.39 -16.94
N SER A 55 2.79 -8.20 -16.85
CA SER A 55 2.15 -6.87 -16.80
C SER A 55 2.33 -6.10 -15.47
N GLY A 56 3.16 -6.61 -14.55
CA GLY A 56 3.43 -5.94 -13.28
C GLY A 56 2.40 -6.16 -12.16
N LYS A 57 1.37 -7.01 -12.33
CA LYS A 57 0.32 -7.25 -11.30
C LYS A 57 0.85 -7.52 -9.88
N SER A 58 1.89 -8.34 -9.77
CA SER A 58 2.50 -8.64 -8.47
C SER A 58 3.16 -7.43 -7.83
N ASN A 59 3.56 -6.43 -8.62
CA ASN A 59 4.15 -5.21 -8.11
C ASN A 59 3.14 -4.40 -7.29
N VAL A 60 1.83 -4.51 -7.53
CA VAL A 60 0.82 -3.84 -6.69
C VAL A 60 0.92 -4.32 -5.24
N ILE A 61 1.00 -5.64 -5.04
CA ILE A 61 1.20 -6.21 -3.71
C ILE A 61 2.61 -5.88 -3.19
N ASP A 62 3.64 -5.96 -4.03
CA ASP A 62 5.00 -5.60 -3.62
C ASP A 62 5.11 -4.13 -3.18
N SER A 63 4.36 -3.22 -3.80
CA SER A 63 4.27 -1.80 -3.43
C SER A 63 3.68 -1.63 -2.02
N LEU A 64 2.58 -2.33 -1.72
CA LEU A 64 1.99 -2.34 -0.37
C LEU A 64 2.96 -2.91 0.66
N LEU A 65 3.59 -4.05 0.38
CA LEU A 65 4.58 -4.67 1.27
C LEU A 65 5.78 -3.75 1.53
N PHE A 66 6.23 -3.03 0.50
CA PHE A 66 7.32 -2.06 0.60
C PHE A 66 6.96 -0.90 1.54
N VAL A 67 5.78 -0.30 1.39
CA VAL A 67 5.32 0.80 2.24
C VAL A 67 5.02 0.33 3.67
N PHE A 68 4.53 -0.89 3.85
CA PHE A 68 4.27 -1.44 5.17
C PHE A 68 5.50 -2.05 5.85
N GLY A 69 6.70 -1.79 5.33
CA GLY A 69 7.94 -2.15 6.03
C GLY A 69 8.20 -3.64 6.14
N TYR A 70 7.56 -4.48 5.31
CA TYR A 70 7.85 -5.90 5.27
C TYR A 70 9.32 -6.11 4.87
N LYS A 71 9.98 -7.08 5.52
CA LYS A 71 11.39 -7.41 5.23
C LYS A 71 11.56 -7.63 3.72
N ALA A 72 12.67 -7.15 3.16
CA ALA A 72 12.97 -7.32 1.74
C ALA A 72 12.91 -8.79 1.27
N SER A 73 13.21 -9.74 2.17
CA SER A 73 13.02 -11.18 1.93
C SER A 73 11.58 -11.57 1.59
N LYS A 74 10.58 -10.90 2.17
CA LYS A 74 9.15 -11.06 1.83
C LYS A 74 8.76 -10.32 0.53
N ILE A 75 9.58 -9.37 0.08
CA ILE A 75 9.42 -8.65 -1.21
C ILE A 75 10.18 -9.38 -2.35
N ARG A 76 10.60 -10.63 -2.11
CA ARG A 76 11.38 -11.47 -3.05
C ARG A 76 12.67 -10.79 -3.55
N SER A 77 13.23 -9.84 -2.78
CA SER A 77 14.39 -9.04 -3.19
C SER A 77 15.46 -9.02 -2.10
N LYS A 78 16.73 -9.24 -2.47
CA LYS A 78 17.85 -9.30 -1.50
C LYS A 78 18.29 -7.92 -0.98
N LYS A 79 18.05 -6.85 -1.76
CA LYS A 79 18.45 -5.47 -1.50
C LYS A 79 17.32 -4.51 -1.85
N ILE A 80 17.20 -3.40 -1.11
CA ILE A 80 16.17 -2.38 -1.37
C ILE A 80 16.40 -1.70 -2.73
N SER A 81 17.65 -1.51 -3.15
CA SER A 81 17.95 -0.88 -4.45
C SER A 81 17.45 -1.67 -5.66
N VAL A 82 17.20 -2.98 -5.51
CA VAL A 82 16.62 -3.84 -6.58
C VAL A 82 15.15 -3.50 -6.87
N LEU A 83 14.50 -2.74 -5.97
CA LEU A 83 13.15 -2.23 -6.19
C LEU A 83 13.13 -1.05 -7.16
N ILE A 84 14.28 -0.43 -7.44
CA ILE A 84 14.38 0.69 -8.38
C ILE A 84 14.28 0.13 -9.80
N HIS A 85 13.43 0.74 -10.61
CA HIS A 85 13.27 0.38 -12.00
C HIS A 85 14.60 0.39 -12.74
N SER A 86 14.85 -0.67 -13.51
CA SER A 86 16.03 -0.79 -14.36
C SER A 86 15.61 -1.44 -15.66
N SER A 87 15.75 -0.69 -16.75
CA SER A 87 15.55 -1.14 -18.12
C SER A 87 16.57 -0.44 -19.02
N ARG A 88 16.85 -1.02 -20.19
CA ARG A 88 17.85 -0.48 -21.12
C ARG A 88 17.49 0.95 -21.50
N GLY A 89 18.41 1.90 -21.28
CA GLY A 89 18.19 3.33 -21.55
C GLY A 89 17.69 4.14 -20.36
N HIS A 90 17.55 3.53 -19.18
CA HIS A 90 17.08 4.18 -17.95
C HIS A 90 18.04 3.96 -16.76
N ASP A 91 19.35 4.06 -17.01
CA ASP A 91 20.38 3.78 -16.01
C ASP A 91 20.52 4.90 -14.94
N ASP A 92 19.99 6.08 -15.23
CA ASP A 92 20.11 7.29 -14.41
C ASP A 92 19.09 7.38 -13.27
N ILE A 93 18.19 6.39 -13.15
CA ILE A 93 17.19 6.36 -12.07
C ILE A 93 17.88 6.03 -10.74
N ASN A 94 17.89 6.98 -9.82
CA ASN A 94 18.61 6.85 -8.55
C ASN A 94 17.72 6.47 -7.35
N SER A 95 16.41 6.53 -7.53
CA SER A 95 15.43 6.23 -6.50
C SER A 95 14.11 5.72 -7.08
N CYS A 96 13.33 5.08 -6.22
CA CYS A 96 11.93 4.76 -6.47
C CYS A 96 11.10 5.13 -5.24
N SER A 97 9.83 5.44 -5.44
CA SER A 97 8.90 5.72 -4.34
C SER A 97 7.57 5.00 -4.54
N VAL A 98 6.92 4.70 -3.43
CA VAL A 98 5.52 4.26 -3.40
C VAL A 98 4.82 5.07 -2.33
N GLU A 99 3.65 5.60 -2.67
CA GLU A 99 2.75 6.30 -1.78
C GLU A 99 1.38 5.62 -1.80
N VAL A 100 0.86 5.31 -0.63
CA VAL A 100 -0.46 4.70 -0.46
C VAL A 100 -1.36 5.74 0.19
N PHE A 101 -2.47 6.04 -0.46
CA PHE A 101 -3.48 6.96 0.03
C PHE A 101 -4.59 6.19 0.72
N PHE A 102 -4.97 6.67 1.89
CA PHE A 102 -6.02 6.10 2.72
C PHE A 102 -7.09 7.13 3.02
N GLU A 103 -8.28 6.62 3.33
CA GLU A 103 -9.41 7.38 3.85
C GLU A 103 -10.23 6.47 4.77
N GLN A 104 -10.99 7.06 5.68
CA GLN A 104 -11.96 6.32 6.49
C GLN A 104 -13.35 6.46 5.89
N ILE A 105 -14.09 5.36 5.90
CA ILE A 105 -15.46 5.33 5.43
C ILE A 105 -16.38 4.70 6.47
N VAL A 106 -17.63 5.14 6.49
CA VAL A 106 -18.72 4.51 7.23
C VAL A 106 -19.62 3.82 6.20
N ASP A 107 -19.76 2.50 6.34
CA ASP A 107 -20.72 1.76 5.51
C ASP A 107 -22.15 2.06 5.97
N LYS A 108 -23.02 2.38 5.02
CA LYS A 108 -24.48 2.40 5.17
C LYS A 108 -25.05 1.22 4.39
N ASP A 109 -26.35 0.96 4.51
CA ASP A 109 -26.98 -0.24 3.94
C ASP A 109 -26.60 -0.48 2.46
N ASP A 110 -26.75 0.54 1.61
CA ASP A 110 -26.42 0.44 0.18
C ASP A 110 -25.36 1.44 -0.32
N CYS A 111 -24.87 2.32 0.57
CA CYS A 111 -23.86 3.31 0.23
C CYS A 111 -22.76 3.37 1.29
N PHE A 112 -21.83 4.29 1.11
CA PHE A 112 -20.78 4.58 2.06
C PHE A 112 -20.56 6.08 2.06
N GLU A 113 -20.12 6.60 3.20
CA GLU A 113 -19.73 8.00 3.34
C GLU A 113 -18.27 8.08 3.74
N VAL A 114 -17.51 8.91 3.03
CA VAL A 114 -16.14 9.23 3.39
C VAL A 114 -16.17 10.22 4.55
N ILE A 115 -15.38 9.94 5.58
CA ILE A 115 -15.21 10.87 6.70
C ILE A 115 -14.28 11.99 6.22
N GLU A 116 -14.82 13.20 6.08
CA GLU A 116 -14.04 14.37 5.67
C GLU A 116 -12.86 14.61 6.61
N GLY A 117 -11.68 14.87 6.04
CA GLY A 117 -10.45 15.12 6.80
C GLY A 117 -9.80 13.86 7.37
N SER A 118 -10.33 12.68 7.05
CA SER A 118 -9.71 11.40 7.42
C SER A 118 -8.62 10.95 6.44
N GLU A 119 -8.40 11.69 5.35
CA GLU A 119 -7.44 11.35 4.31
C GLU A 119 -6.01 11.51 4.81
N PHE A 120 -5.19 10.50 4.51
CA PHE A 120 -3.75 10.58 4.71
C PHE A 120 -3.01 9.70 3.72
N SER A 121 -1.72 9.94 3.57
CA SER A 121 -0.82 9.14 2.79
C SER A 121 0.37 8.67 3.60
N VAL A 122 0.81 7.45 3.29
CA VAL A 122 2.09 6.91 3.77
C VAL A 122 2.93 6.60 2.55
N SER A 123 4.12 7.17 2.49
CA SER A 123 5.06 6.90 1.42
C SER A 123 6.39 6.38 1.94
N ARG A 124 7.05 5.63 1.07
CA ARG A 124 8.41 5.17 1.27
C ARG A 124 9.21 5.40 -0.02
N THR A 125 10.38 6.00 0.13
CA THR A 125 11.33 6.24 -0.96
C THR A 125 12.59 5.42 -0.72
N ALA A 126 13.05 4.68 -1.72
CA ALA A 126 14.26 3.88 -1.69
C ALA A 126 15.33 4.48 -2.63
N TYR A 127 16.59 4.41 -2.21
CA TYR A 127 17.73 4.96 -2.96
C TYR A 127 18.74 3.87 -3.33
N LYS A 128 19.57 4.12 -4.36
CA LYS A 128 20.63 3.21 -4.82
C LYS A 128 21.61 2.77 -3.70
N ASN A 129 21.84 3.61 -2.71
CA ASN A 129 22.67 3.31 -1.54
C ASN A 129 22.00 2.33 -0.53
N ASN A 130 20.84 1.75 -0.86
CA ASN A 130 20.04 0.86 -0.02
C ASN A 130 19.40 1.53 1.21
N SER A 131 19.50 2.85 1.34
CA SER A 131 18.72 3.60 2.33
C SER A 131 17.27 3.74 1.86
N SER A 132 16.37 3.95 2.81
CA SER A 132 15.00 4.32 2.52
C SER A 132 14.47 5.32 3.54
N VAL A 133 13.63 6.24 3.09
CA VAL A 133 13.00 7.29 3.91
C VAL A 133 11.49 7.09 3.87
N TYR A 134 10.84 7.26 5.02
CA TYR A 134 9.38 7.25 5.12
C TYR A 134 8.84 8.66 5.25
N ALA A 135 7.64 8.88 4.75
CA ALA A 135 6.90 10.11 4.99
C ALA A 135 5.42 9.85 5.29
N TRP A 136 4.84 10.70 6.13
CA TRP A 136 3.42 10.78 6.43
C TRP A 136 2.89 12.10 5.86
N ASN A 137 1.95 12.05 4.92
CA ASN A 137 1.45 13.25 4.23
C ASN A 137 2.60 14.12 3.67
N GLY A 138 3.60 13.49 3.06
CA GLY A 138 4.81 14.16 2.54
C GLY A 138 5.83 14.61 3.59
N LYS A 139 5.52 14.58 4.89
CA LYS A 139 6.47 14.91 5.96
C LYS A 139 7.31 13.69 6.33
N THR A 140 8.63 13.79 6.18
CA THR A 140 9.57 12.73 6.59
C THR A 140 9.43 12.39 8.07
N MET A 141 9.32 11.10 8.37
CA MET A 141 9.20 10.58 9.74
C MET A 141 9.97 9.26 9.89
N SER A 142 10.27 8.87 11.13
CA SER A 142 10.87 7.58 11.41
C SER A 142 9.88 6.43 11.21
N ILE A 143 10.39 5.24 10.88
CA ILE A 143 9.54 4.04 10.77
C ILE A 143 8.79 3.72 12.08
N LYS A 144 9.36 4.06 13.25
CA LYS A 144 8.72 3.85 14.55
C LYS A 144 7.48 4.74 14.70
N GLU A 145 7.56 6.00 14.30
CA GLU A 145 6.42 6.92 14.35
C GLU A 145 5.33 6.53 13.35
N ILE A 146 5.71 6.17 12.12
CA ILE A 146 4.78 5.66 11.11
C ILE A 146 4.06 4.40 11.62
N ALA A 147 4.80 3.46 12.19
CA ALA A 147 4.23 2.24 12.77
C ALA A 147 3.30 2.53 13.94
N GLY A 148 3.62 3.50 14.80
CA GLY A 148 2.75 3.95 15.89
C GLY A 148 1.41 4.47 15.37
N ARG A 149 1.45 5.41 14.41
CA ARG A 149 0.24 5.97 13.79
C ARG A 149 -0.61 4.93 13.07
N LEU A 150 0.02 4.05 12.29
CA LEU A 150 -0.70 2.98 11.60
C LEU A 150 -1.34 1.98 12.59
N ARG A 151 -0.68 1.71 13.72
CA ARG A 151 -1.21 0.86 14.78
C ARG A 151 -2.47 1.46 15.42
N GLU A 152 -2.49 2.77 15.65
CA GLU A 152 -3.69 3.49 16.15
C GLU A 152 -4.88 3.34 15.19
N LEU A 153 -4.60 3.22 13.89
CA LEU A 153 -5.62 3.00 12.85
C LEU A 153 -5.97 1.52 12.62
N GLY A 154 -5.38 0.61 13.39
CA GLY A 154 -5.63 -0.84 13.30
C GLY A 154 -4.77 -1.58 12.27
N ILE A 155 -3.78 -0.91 11.64
CA ILE A 155 -2.80 -1.54 10.75
C ILE A 155 -1.58 -1.94 11.58
N ASP A 156 -1.41 -3.24 11.80
CA ASP A 156 -0.24 -3.78 12.48
C ASP A 156 0.86 -4.18 11.48
N LEU A 157 1.89 -3.34 11.37
CA LEU A 157 3.08 -3.59 10.56
C LEU A 157 4.01 -4.68 11.13
N ILE A 158 3.83 -5.04 12.40
CA ILE A 158 4.76 -5.87 13.19
C ILE A 158 4.27 -7.32 13.21
N HIS A 159 2.96 -7.54 13.37
CA HIS A 159 2.37 -8.89 13.52
C HIS A 159 1.78 -9.49 12.23
N ASN A 160 1.98 -8.82 11.09
CA ASN A 160 1.85 -9.47 9.78
C ASN A 160 0.46 -10.08 9.48
N ARG A 161 -0.62 -9.47 9.98
CA ARG A 161 -2.01 -9.89 9.68
C ARG A 161 -2.50 -9.42 8.30
N PHE A 162 -1.69 -9.61 7.26
CA PHE A 162 -2.16 -9.54 5.86
C PHE A 162 -2.18 -10.95 5.26
N PRO A 163 -3.17 -11.28 4.40
CA PRO A 163 -3.51 -12.66 4.06
C PRO A 163 -2.37 -13.43 3.41
N HIS A 164 -2.37 -14.74 3.68
CA HIS A 164 -1.49 -15.76 3.14
C HIS A 164 -1.24 -15.58 1.63
N LEU A 165 -0.02 -15.18 1.27
CA LEU A 165 0.49 -15.32 -0.08
C LEU A 165 0.91 -16.78 -0.25
N THR A 166 0.06 -17.60 -0.88
CA THR A 166 0.49 -18.91 -1.37
C THR A 166 1.46 -18.69 -2.53
N GLY A 167 2.64 -19.29 -2.39
CA GLY A 167 3.74 -19.24 -3.37
C GLY A 167 3.52 -20.11 -4.59
#